data_AF-A0AAJ4RD89-F1
#
_entry.id   AF-A0AAJ4RD89-F1
#
_cell.length_a   1.000
_cell.length_b   1.000
_cell.length_c   1.000
_cell.angle_alpha   90.00
_cell.angle_beta   90.00
_cell.angle_gamma   90.00
#
_symmetry.space_group_name_H-M   'P 1'
#
loop_
_entity.id
_entity.type
_entity.pdbx_description
1 polymer ?
#
loop_
_entity_poly.entity_id
_entity_poly.type
_entity_poly.pdbx_seq_one_letter_code
_entity_poly.pdbx_strand_id
1 'polypeptide(L)'
;MATLYINKQNLFKNLDKISSKNPNILAVIKDNAYGHGIFTISKLLKEYGIKKVCVRNNQEAELVKDLFEEILIFNPTTGRSFKNFSYAINSLTQLKKNRHPNIHLKIDTGMHRNGILISELDEALELIKEKEFNLIGVFSHFCCSEEVGCDTFIQYDKFLEIKKRVLKFCKQNSLNEPYFHIANSTAIFKLPDTLDYVRPGIAIYGGIEGFEPVMSLVAKAVSVRELDAKEGVGYNKTFISDEKIKITTVDVGYADGIPWFKNGCKLKNTQAIGKISMDYMSVIGEHKEVVVFDDIKEFVKNFDTITYEILVKMSPRIKRVVK
;
A
#
# COMPACT_ATOMS: atom_id res chain seq x y z
N MET A 1 -2.87 -9.50 24.52
CA MET A 1 -2.61 -8.46 23.51
C MET A 1 -2.94 -9.01 22.14
N ALA A 2 -3.67 -8.24 21.33
CA ALA A 2 -3.92 -8.56 19.94
C ALA A 2 -2.62 -8.74 19.14
N THR A 3 -2.66 -9.57 18.10
CA THR A 3 -1.53 -9.90 17.25
C THR A 3 -1.95 -9.87 15.79
N LEU A 4 -1.13 -9.22 14.96
CA LEU A 4 -1.22 -9.28 13.51
C LEU A 4 -0.34 -10.42 13.02
N TYR A 5 -0.91 -11.40 12.33
CA TYR A 5 -0.14 -12.43 11.66
C TYR A 5 0.04 -12.10 10.18
N ILE A 6 1.27 -12.24 9.70
CA ILE A 6 1.69 -12.00 8.31
C ILE A 6 1.96 -13.36 7.67
N ASN A 7 1.09 -13.79 6.76
CA ASN A 7 1.21 -15.07 6.07
C ASN A 7 2.23 -14.96 4.92
N LYS A 8 3.40 -15.56 5.12
CA LYS A 8 4.49 -15.53 4.14
C LYS A 8 4.13 -16.25 2.84
N GLN A 9 3.43 -17.38 2.93
CA GLN A 9 3.06 -18.17 1.75
C GLN A 9 2.10 -17.39 0.85
N ASN A 10 1.12 -16.69 1.42
CA ASN A 10 0.20 -15.85 0.65
C ASN A 10 0.92 -14.66 0.00
N LEU A 11 1.86 -14.04 0.73
CA LEU A 11 2.70 -12.98 0.16
C LEU A 11 3.48 -13.49 -1.07
N PHE A 12 4.09 -14.66 -0.98
CA PHE A 12 4.89 -15.24 -2.07
C PHE A 12 4.00 -15.65 -3.25
N LYS A 13 2.85 -16.28 -3.00
CA LYS A 13 1.86 -16.58 -4.06
C LYS A 13 1.40 -15.33 -4.79
N ASN A 14 1.17 -14.23 -4.08
CA ASN A 14 0.78 -12.96 -4.69
C ASN A 14 1.92 -12.41 -5.58
N LEU A 15 3.17 -12.51 -5.12
CA LEU A 15 4.34 -12.11 -5.90
C LEU A 15 4.56 -13.01 -7.12
N ASP A 16 4.35 -14.32 -7.01
CA ASP A 16 4.40 -15.26 -8.14
C ASP A 16 3.36 -14.89 -9.21
N LYS A 17 2.13 -14.58 -8.76
CA LYS A 17 1.07 -14.14 -9.65
C LYS A 17 1.43 -12.84 -10.37
N ILE A 18 2.06 -11.89 -9.69
CA ILE A 18 2.51 -10.62 -10.30
C ILE A 18 3.68 -10.86 -11.25
N SER A 19 4.69 -11.63 -10.83
CA SER A 19 5.91 -11.89 -11.61
C SER A 19 5.61 -12.65 -12.90
N SER A 20 4.55 -13.48 -12.90
CA SER A 20 4.04 -14.14 -14.11
C SER A 20 3.56 -13.16 -15.20
N LYS A 21 3.20 -11.93 -14.83
CA LYS A 21 2.85 -10.86 -15.77
C LYS A 21 4.03 -9.97 -16.11
N ASN A 22 4.85 -9.64 -15.11
CA ASN A 22 6.09 -8.92 -15.33
C ASN A 22 7.09 -9.24 -14.20
N PRO A 23 8.26 -9.85 -14.51
CA PRO A 23 9.24 -10.21 -13.49
C PRO A 23 9.95 -8.98 -12.88
N ASN A 24 9.93 -7.83 -13.55
CA ASN A 24 10.57 -6.61 -13.09
C ASN A 24 9.65 -5.82 -12.16
N ILE A 25 9.80 -6.05 -10.86
CA ILE A 25 8.92 -5.50 -9.83
C ILE A 25 9.63 -4.40 -9.03
N LEU A 26 8.97 -3.24 -8.96
CA LEU A 26 9.24 -2.16 -8.01
C LEU A 26 8.20 -2.25 -6.88
N ALA A 27 8.47 -3.08 -5.87
CA ALA A 27 7.47 -3.39 -4.84
C ALA A 27 7.17 -2.17 -3.97
N VAL A 28 5.90 -1.78 -3.85
CA VAL A 28 5.51 -0.59 -3.09
C VAL A 28 5.29 -0.96 -1.61
N ILE A 29 6.17 -0.46 -0.74
CA ILE A 29 6.20 -0.76 0.70
C ILE A 29 5.99 0.47 1.58
N LYS A 30 5.44 1.53 1.00
CA LYS A 30 5.13 2.78 1.70
C LYS A 30 4.10 2.60 2.83
N ASP A 31 4.01 3.61 3.69
CA ASP A 31 3.06 3.71 4.80
C ASP A 31 3.12 2.43 5.67
N ASN A 32 4.34 2.12 6.13
CA ASN A 32 4.67 0.92 6.91
C ASN A 32 4.32 -0.42 6.21
N ALA A 33 4.63 -0.52 4.91
CA ALA A 33 4.20 -1.63 4.05
C ALA A 33 2.69 -1.88 4.15
N TYR A 34 1.89 -0.82 3.97
CA TYR A 34 0.43 -0.89 4.06
C TYR A 34 0.01 -1.45 5.44
N GLY A 35 0.66 -1.01 6.51
CA GLY A 35 0.46 -1.50 7.88
C GLY A 35 0.98 -2.90 8.21
N HIS A 36 1.55 -3.65 7.26
CA HIS A 36 2.07 -5.00 7.48
C HIS A 36 3.42 -5.03 8.22
N GLY A 37 4.08 -3.88 8.35
CA GLY A 37 5.38 -3.74 8.98
C GLY A 37 6.49 -3.69 7.94
N ILE A 38 7.02 -2.49 7.68
CA ILE A 38 7.97 -2.24 6.59
C ILE A 38 9.21 -3.12 6.66
N PHE A 39 9.78 -3.29 7.85
CA PHE A 39 10.98 -4.12 8.04
C PHE A 39 10.69 -5.62 7.86
N THR A 40 9.56 -6.09 8.41
CA THR A 40 9.10 -7.48 8.28
C THR A 40 8.88 -7.84 6.82
N ILE A 41 8.10 -7.02 6.11
CA ILE A 41 7.84 -7.23 4.68
C ILE A 41 9.12 -7.11 3.87
N SER A 42 10.00 -6.14 4.16
CA SER A 42 11.24 -5.98 3.39
C SER A 42 12.15 -7.20 3.46
N LYS A 43 12.23 -7.87 4.63
CA LYS A 43 12.96 -9.14 4.74
C LYS A 43 12.35 -10.23 3.88
N LEU A 44 11.02 -10.36 3.88
CA LEU A 44 10.32 -11.35 3.07
C LEU A 44 10.46 -11.07 1.56
N LEU A 45 10.38 -9.80 1.15
CA LEU A 45 10.61 -9.38 -0.23
C LEU A 45 12.04 -9.68 -0.68
N LYS A 46 13.04 -9.39 0.16
CA LYS A 46 14.44 -9.75 -0.11
C LYS A 46 14.63 -11.26 -0.21
N GLU A 47 14.00 -12.03 0.66
CA GLU A 47 14.03 -13.49 0.63
C GLU A 47 13.42 -14.04 -0.67
N TYR A 48 12.29 -13.47 -1.12
CA TYR A 48 11.69 -13.82 -2.40
C TYR A 48 12.56 -13.45 -3.61
N GLY A 49 13.45 -12.46 -3.46
CA GLY A 49 14.34 -11.99 -4.52
C GLY A 49 13.98 -10.63 -5.12
N ILE A 50 13.09 -9.86 -4.50
CA ILE A 50 12.83 -8.47 -4.90
C ILE A 50 14.05 -7.61 -4.60
N LYS A 51 14.53 -6.92 -5.63
CA LYS A 51 15.73 -6.08 -5.58
C LYS A 51 15.44 -4.59 -5.43
N LYS A 52 14.25 -4.15 -5.85
CA LYS A 52 13.89 -2.74 -5.92
C LYS A 52 12.53 -2.48 -5.29
N VAL A 53 12.43 -1.38 -4.55
CA VAL A 53 11.21 -1.01 -3.82
C VAL A 53 10.84 0.46 -3.99
N CYS A 54 9.59 0.79 -3.71
CA CYS A 54 9.13 2.16 -3.60
C CYS A 54 8.62 2.48 -2.18
N VAL A 55 9.01 3.63 -1.66
CA VAL A 55 8.62 4.16 -0.34
C VAL A 55 8.06 5.57 -0.45
N ARG A 56 7.39 6.07 0.59
CA ARG A 56 6.79 7.41 0.57
C ARG A 56 7.85 8.50 0.68
N ASN A 57 8.77 8.36 1.63
CA ASN A 57 9.70 9.41 2.03
C ASN A 57 11.07 8.86 2.46
N ASN A 58 12.03 9.76 2.73
CA ASN A 58 13.39 9.39 3.13
C ASN A 58 13.45 8.60 4.44
N GLN A 59 12.55 8.84 5.40
CA GLN A 59 12.55 8.12 6.68
C GLN A 59 12.26 6.64 6.48
N GLU A 60 11.26 6.31 5.64
CA GLU A 60 10.98 4.92 5.27
C GLU A 60 12.13 4.29 4.48
N ALA A 61 12.75 5.06 3.57
CA ALA A 61 13.91 4.59 2.79
C ALA A 61 15.09 4.22 3.71
N GLU A 62 15.38 5.05 4.70
CA GLU A 62 16.46 4.83 5.66
C GLU A 62 16.29 3.52 6.46
N LEU A 63 15.06 3.13 6.79
CA LEU A 63 14.78 1.89 7.51
C LEU A 63 15.14 0.61 6.72
N VAL A 64 15.20 0.70 5.39
CA VAL A 64 15.37 -0.46 4.51
C VAL A 64 16.55 -0.32 3.54
N LYS A 65 17.39 0.70 3.72
CA LYS A 65 18.49 1.06 2.82
C LYS A 65 19.48 -0.07 2.54
N ASP A 66 19.68 -0.99 3.49
CA ASP A 66 20.65 -2.09 3.37
C ASP A 66 20.03 -3.38 2.80
N LEU A 67 18.75 -3.35 2.43
CA LEU A 67 18.00 -4.51 1.95
C LEU A 67 17.85 -4.57 0.43
N PHE A 68 17.93 -3.43 -0.26
CA PHE A 68 17.55 -3.31 -1.67
C PHE A 68 18.62 -2.59 -2.52
N GLU A 69 18.73 -3.00 -3.78
CA GLU A 69 19.63 -2.41 -4.78
C GLU A 69 19.18 -1.00 -5.19
N GLU A 70 17.87 -0.75 -5.17
CA GLU A 70 17.27 0.54 -5.46
C GLU A 70 16.04 0.82 -4.60
N ILE A 71 15.93 2.04 -4.08
CA ILE A 71 14.78 2.53 -3.33
C ILE A 71 14.28 3.82 -3.96
N LEU A 72 13.16 3.73 -4.68
CA LEU A 72 12.48 4.88 -5.25
C LEU A 72 11.63 5.59 -4.20
N ILE A 73 11.95 6.84 -3.91
CA ILE A 73 11.25 7.68 -2.94
C ILE A 73 10.25 8.55 -3.67
N PHE A 74 8.95 8.39 -3.39
CA PHE A 74 7.88 9.12 -4.09
C PHE A 74 7.80 10.60 -3.73
N ASN A 75 8.12 10.97 -2.49
CA ASN A 75 8.12 12.34 -2.03
C ASN A 75 9.43 12.64 -1.26
N PRO A 76 10.55 12.80 -1.99
CA PRO A 76 11.83 12.97 -1.36
C PRO A 76 11.97 14.38 -0.77
N THR A 77 12.69 14.48 0.35
CA THR A 77 13.07 15.76 0.97
C THR A 77 14.54 16.08 0.71
N THR A 78 14.88 17.37 0.83
CA THR A 78 16.27 17.81 0.84
C THR A 78 16.90 17.38 2.17
N GLY A 79 17.81 16.41 2.14
CA GLY A 79 18.39 15.82 3.35
C GLY A 79 19.45 14.79 3.03
N ARG A 80 19.70 13.88 3.99
CA ARG A 80 20.62 12.75 3.78
C ARG A 80 20.11 11.89 2.63
N SER A 81 21.03 11.54 1.73
CA SER A 81 20.77 10.60 0.66
C SER A 81 21.83 9.52 0.61
N PHE A 82 21.44 8.36 0.11
CA PHE A 82 22.27 7.18 -0.06
C PHE A 82 22.35 6.83 -1.54
N LYS A 83 23.43 6.16 -1.95
CA LYS A 83 23.71 5.87 -3.36
C LYS A 83 22.60 5.07 -4.06
N ASN A 84 21.94 4.17 -3.33
CA ASN A 84 20.84 3.35 -3.84
C ASN A 84 19.47 4.03 -3.78
N PHE A 85 19.38 5.29 -3.35
CA PHE A 85 18.13 6.03 -3.40
C PHE A 85 17.93 6.60 -4.81
N SER A 86 16.69 6.59 -5.28
CA SER A 86 16.27 7.30 -6.49
C SER A 86 15.08 8.20 -6.15
N TYR A 87 15.06 9.41 -6.70
CA TYR A 87 14.11 10.44 -6.30
C TYR A 87 13.02 10.61 -7.37
N ALA A 88 11.75 10.45 -6.99
CA ALA A 88 10.66 10.83 -7.86
C ALA A 88 10.57 12.36 -7.96
N ILE A 89 10.69 12.85 -9.19
CA ILE A 89 10.52 14.26 -9.53
C ILE A 89 9.08 14.47 -9.98
N ASN A 90 8.31 15.20 -9.20
CA ASN A 90 6.88 15.42 -9.34
C ASN A 90 6.52 16.81 -9.88
N SER A 91 7.50 17.71 -10.05
CA SER A 91 7.30 19.01 -10.67
C SER A 91 8.61 19.58 -11.21
N LEU A 92 8.51 20.48 -12.16
CA LEU A 92 9.65 21.20 -12.71
C LEU A 92 10.38 22.03 -11.64
N THR A 93 9.63 22.64 -10.71
CA THR A 93 10.19 23.34 -9.54
C THR A 93 11.01 22.41 -8.66
N GLN A 94 10.54 21.18 -8.43
CA GLN A 94 11.29 20.17 -7.68
C GLN A 94 12.58 19.80 -8.43
N LEU A 95 12.53 19.61 -9.75
CA LEU A 95 13.70 19.32 -10.58
C LEU A 95 14.76 20.43 -10.50
N LYS A 96 14.33 21.70 -10.57
CA LYS A 96 15.22 22.89 -10.45
C LYS A 96 15.92 22.94 -9.09
N LYS A 97 15.24 22.52 -8.01
CA LYS A 97 15.81 22.51 -6.65
C LYS A 97 16.53 21.20 -6.29
N ASN A 98 16.29 20.12 -7.02
CA ASN A 98 16.89 18.83 -6.76
C ASN A 98 18.42 18.89 -6.85
N ARG A 99 19.07 18.09 -6.02
CA ARG A 99 20.53 17.90 -5.98
C ARG A 99 20.90 16.41 -6.00
N HIS A 100 19.93 15.52 -5.93
CA HIS A 100 20.18 14.08 -5.97
C HIS A 100 20.42 13.61 -7.42
N PRO A 101 21.51 12.88 -7.71
CA PRO A 101 21.84 12.52 -9.09
C PRO A 101 20.84 11.54 -9.70
N ASN A 102 20.39 10.54 -8.94
CA ASN A 102 19.49 9.49 -9.44
C ASN A 102 18.03 9.93 -9.31
N ILE A 103 17.33 9.98 -10.44
CA ILE A 103 15.95 10.46 -10.48
C ILE A 103 15.04 9.56 -11.31
N HIS A 104 13.75 9.57 -10.96
CA HIS A 104 12.67 9.12 -11.82
C HIS A 104 11.79 10.31 -12.15
N LEU A 105 11.56 10.57 -13.43
CA LEU A 105 10.71 11.66 -13.88
C LEU A 105 9.25 11.21 -13.87
N LYS A 106 8.43 11.84 -13.02
CA LYS A 106 7.00 11.59 -13.04
C LYS A 106 6.32 12.54 -14.02
N ILE A 107 5.56 12.01 -14.96
CA ILE A 107 4.74 12.80 -15.88
C ILE A 107 3.26 12.62 -15.55
N ASP A 108 2.51 13.71 -15.51
CA ASP A 108 1.06 13.65 -15.38
C ASP A 108 0.42 13.38 -16.76
N THR A 109 -0.23 12.21 -16.88
CA THR A 109 -0.93 11.78 -18.10
C THR A 109 -2.44 11.96 -18.00
N GLY A 110 -2.96 12.41 -16.85
CA GLY A 110 -4.40 12.59 -16.61
C GLY A 110 -4.86 12.36 -15.17
N MET A 111 -3.95 12.10 -14.22
CA MET A 111 -4.34 11.95 -12.81
C MET A 111 -4.45 13.31 -12.11
N HIS A 112 -3.71 14.32 -12.57
CA HIS A 112 -3.78 15.70 -12.07
C HIS A 112 -3.48 15.86 -10.58
N ARG A 113 -2.80 14.88 -9.98
CA ARG A 113 -2.38 14.91 -8.58
C ARG A 113 -0.98 15.49 -8.41
N ASN A 114 -0.05 14.99 -9.22
CA ASN A 114 1.37 15.36 -9.23
C ASN A 114 2.07 14.73 -10.44
N GLY A 115 3.21 15.30 -10.81
CA GLY A 115 3.92 14.98 -12.04
C GLY A 115 4.16 16.26 -12.85
N ILE A 116 5.21 16.26 -13.64
CA ILE A 116 5.49 17.31 -14.63
C ILE A 116 4.42 17.24 -15.72
N LEU A 117 3.97 18.40 -16.19
CA LEU A 117 3.00 18.46 -17.27
C LEU A 117 3.64 18.01 -18.58
N ILE A 118 2.84 17.41 -19.49
CA ILE A 118 3.35 16.98 -20.80
C ILE A 118 3.96 18.14 -21.60
N SER A 119 3.41 19.35 -21.44
CA SER A 119 3.92 20.58 -22.05
C SER A 119 5.28 21.03 -21.51
N GLU A 120 5.65 20.60 -20.30
CA GLU A 120 6.92 20.93 -19.64
C GLU A 120 7.99 19.85 -19.87
N LEU A 121 7.66 18.77 -20.61
CA LEU A 121 8.56 17.62 -20.78
C LEU A 121 9.90 18.01 -21.41
N ASP A 122 9.88 18.83 -22.47
CA ASP A 122 11.11 19.19 -23.17
C ASP A 122 12.02 20.06 -22.28
N GLU A 123 11.45 21.01 -21.52
CA GLU A 123 12.20 21.79 -20.53
C GLU A 123 12.80 20.89 -19.44
N ALA A 124 12.03 19.91 -18.95
CA ALA A 124 12.51 18.98 -17.95
C ALA A 124 13.68 18.12 -18.47
N LEU A 125 13.62 17.66 -19.71
CA LEU A 125 14.68 16.86 -20.33
C LEU A 125 15.97 17.66 -20.56
N GLU A 126 15.86 18.91 -21.02
CA GLU A 126 17.03 19.80 -21.14
C GLU A 126 17.67 20.07 -19.77
N LEU A 127 16.86 20.31 -18.74
CA LEU A 127 17.36 20.52 -17.38
C LEU A 127 18.03 19.26 -16.80
N ILE A 128 17.53 18.08 -17.14
CA ILE A 128 18.13 16.79 -16.75
C ILE A 128 19.53 16.65 -17.36
N LYS A 129 19.65 16.98 -18.65
CA LYS A 129 20.92 16.97 -19.37
C LYS A 129 21.90 18.00 -18.81
N GLU A 130 21.47 19.26 -18.67
CA GLU A 130 22.30 20.37 -18.17
C GLU A 130 22.89 20.07 -16.78
N LYS A 131 22.09 19.45 -15.91
CA LYS A 131 22.50 19.10 -14.54
C LYS A 131 23.13 17.73 -14.40
N GLU A 132 23.33 17.03 -15.51
CA GLU A 132 23.90 15.68 -15.55
C GLU A 132 23.18 14.70 -14.60
N PHE A 133 21.85 14.82 -14.48
CA PHE A 133 21.07 13.88 -13.69
C PHE A 133 21.07 12.50 -14.35
N ASN A 134 21.25 11.47 -13.53
CA ASN A 134 21.04 10.08 -13.94
C ASN A 134 19.53 9.79 -13.97
N LEU A 135 18.93 9.91 -15.14
CA LEU A 135 17.53 9.58 -15.39
C LEU A 135 17.37 8.06 -15.44
N ILE A 136 17.04 7.45 -14.30
CA ILE A 136 16.87 5.98 -14.18
C ILE A 136 15.52 5.55 -14.76
N GLY A 137 14.48 6.36 -14.59
CA GLY A 137 13.16 5.99 -15.06
C GLY A 137 12.22 7.16 -15.36
N VAL A 138 11.20 6.89 -16.16
CA VAL A 138 10.07 7.79 -16.42
C VAL A 138 8.78 7.06 -16.10
N PHE A 139 7.87 7.73 -15.41
CA PHE A 139 6.66 7.07 -14.93
C PHE A 139 5.44 7.95 -14.85
N SER A 140 4.28 7.31 -14.87
CA SER A 140 3.00 7.95 -14.59
C SER A 140 2.15 7.06 -13.65
N HIS A 141 0.95 7.50 -13.33
CA HIS A 141 0.01 6.73 -12.52
C HIS A 141 -1.40 6.91 -13.07
N PHE A 142 -2.13 5.80 -13.23
CA PHE A 142 -3.50 5.84 -13.72
C PHE A 142 -4.43 6.54 -12.72
N CYS A 143 -5.42 7.26 -13.25
CA CYS A 143 -6.58 7.72 -12.50
C CYS A 143 -7.60 6.58 -12.33
N CYS A 144 -7.84 5.80 -13.40
CA CYS A 144 -8.88 4.78 -13.47
C CYS A 144 -8.29 3.39 -13.78
N SER A 145 -7.58 2.78 -12.82
CA SER A 145 -7.07 1.41 -12.98
C SER A 145 -7.99 0.33 -12.41
N GLU A 146 -8.88 0.71 -11.49
CA GLU A 146 -9.86 -0.20 -10.87
C GLU A 146 -11.02 -0.47 -11.82
N GLU A 147 -11.53 0.58 -12.47
CA GLU A 147 -12.50 0.52 -13.57
C GLU A 147 -11.78 0.90 -14.85
N VAL A 148 -11.32 -0.09 -15.61
CA VAL A 148 -10.60 0.17 -16.86
C VAL A 148 -11.60 0.58 -17.93
N GLY A 149 -11.36 1.75 -18.51
CA GLY A 149 -12.21 2.32 -19.55
C GLY A 149 -11.39 3.20 -20.50
N CYS A 150 -12.08 4.03 -21.28
CA CYS A 150 -11.47 4.90 -22.27
C CYS A 150 -10.35 5.77 -21.67
N ASP A 151 -10.58 6.35 -20.49
CA ASP A 151 -9.59 7.22 -19.84
C ASP A 151 -8.28 6.48 -19.53
N THR A 152 -8.35 5.20 -19.12
CA THR A 152 -7.16 4.37 -18.87
C THR A 152 -6.32 4.24 -20.14
N PHE A 153 -6.96 3.94 -21.28
CA PHE A 153 -6.26 3.77 -22.56
C PHE A 153 -5.75 5.10 -23.12
N ILE A 154 -6.50 6.20 -22.95
CA ILE A 154 -6.05 7.55 -23.29
C ILE A 154 -4.79 7.92 -22.49
N GLN A 155 -4.76 7.64 -21.18
CA GLN A 155 -3.55 7.86 -20.37
C GLN A 155 -2.38 6.98 -20.83
N TYR A 156 -2.67 5.73 -21.20
CA TYR A 156 -1.66 4.79 -21.67
C TYR A 156 -1.04 5.21 -22.99
N ASP A 157 -1.85 5.60 -23.98
CA ASP A 157 -1.38 6.06 -25.29
C ASP A 157 -0.54 7.34 -25.17
N LYS A 158 -0.99 8.32 -24.36
CA LYS A 158 -0.19 9.50 -24.02
C LYS A 158 1.16 9.10 -23.42
N PHE A 159 1.19 8.09 -22.56
CA PHE A 159 2.44 7.62 -21.96
C PHE A 159 3.36 6.92 -22.96
N LEU A 160 2.83 6.19 -23.94
CA LEU A 160 3.62 5.61 -25.04
C LEU A 160 4.21 6.68 -25.95
N GLU A 161 3.49 7.77 -26.21
CA GLU A 161 4.03 8.93 -26.94
C GLU A 161 5.17 9.60 -26.16
N ILE A 162 5.00 9.79 -24.85
CA ILE A 162 6.05 10.29 -23.97
C ILE A 162 7.28 9.36 -24.03
N LYS A 163 7.09 8.03 -23.96
CA LYS A 163 8.17 7.05 -24.09
C LYS A 163 8.97 7.25 -25.37
N LYS A 164 8.30 7.37 -26.52
CA LYS A 164 8.95 7.63 -27.82
C LYS A 164 9.74 8.95 -27.82
N ARG A 165 9.17 10.02 -27.27
CA ARG A 165 9.84 11.33 -27.17
C ARG A 165 11.09 11.29 -26.30
N VAL A 166 10.99 10.70 -25.11
CA VAL A 166 12.12 10.57 -24.16
C VAL A 166 13.25 9.73 -24.78
N LEU A 167 12.94 8.58 -25.36
CA LEU A 167 13.95 7.72 -26.01
C LEU A 167 14.66 8.44 -27.17
N LYS A 168 13.91 9.18 -28.00
CA LYS A 168 14.49 10.00 -29.06
C LYS A 168 15.44 11.06 -28.51
N PHE A 169 15.04 11.77 -27.45
CA PHE A 169 15.87 12.77 -26.80
C PHE A 169 17.16 12.16 -26.22
N CYS A 170 17.06 11.04 -25.50
CA CYS A 170 18.23 10.35 -24.94
C CYS A 170 19.20 9.94 -26.05
N LYS A 171 18.70 9.34 -27.14
CA LYS A 171 19.52 8.94 -28.29
C LYS A 171 20.24 10.12 -28.95
N GLN A 172 19.56 11.26 -29.12
CA GLN A 172 20.14 12.45 -29.75
C GLN A 172 21.23 13.12 -28.90
N ASN A 173 21.19 12.93 -27.58
CA ASN A 173 22.10 13.55 -26.63
C ASN A 173 23.08 12.55 -25.99
N SER A 174 23.16 11.31 -26.51
CA SER A 174 24.01 10.24 -25.97
C SER A 174 23.80 9.97 -24.48
N LEU A 175 22.56 10.08 -24.00
CA LEU A 175 22.16 9.76 -22.63
C LEU A 175 21.69 8.30 -22.55
N ASN A 176 21.81 7.71 -21.36
CA ASN A 176 21.27 6.37 -21.09
C ASN A 176 19.75 6.35 -21.27
N GLU A 177 19.23 5.22 -21.78
CA GLU A 177 17.78 5.01 -21.88
C GLU A 177 17.18 4.72 -20.51
N PRO A 178 16.15 5.46 -20.07
CA PRO A 178 15.49 5.21 -18.80
C PRO A 178 14.50 4.06 -18.90
N TYR A 179 14.16 3.47 -17.76
CA TYR A 179 13.07 2.50 -17.66
C TYR A 179 11.69 3.19 -17.61
N PHE A 180 10.68 2.59 -18.20
CA PHE A 180 9.32 3.11 -18.20
C PHE A 180 8.39 2.26 -17.34
N HIS A 181 7.61 2.90 -16.47
CA HIS A 181 6.69 2.17 -15.60
C HIS A 181 5.40 2.95 -15.35
N ILE A 182 4.23 2.33 -15.56
CA ILE A 182 2.92 2.97 -15.32
C ILE A 182 1.96 2.09 -14.53
N ALA A 183 2.08 0.77 -14.66
CA ALA A 183 1.17 -0.19 -14.05
C ALA A 183 1.26 -0.21 -12.52
N ASN A 184 0.13 0.06 -11.86
CA ASN A 184 -0.09 -0.22 -10.43
C ASN A 184 -0.77 -1.60 -10.27
N SER A 185 -1.11 -1.97 -9.03
CA SER A 185 -1.70 -3.28 -8.68
C SER A 185 -2.80 -3.76 -9.64
N THR A 186 -3.78 -2.91 -9.97
CA THR A 186 -4.93 -3.30 -10.80
C THR A 186 -4.65 -3.21 -12.29
N ALA A 187 -3.79 -2.28 -12.72
CA ALA A 187 -3.42 -2.14 -14.13
C ALA A 187 -2.56 -3.29 -14.66
N ILE A 188 -1.75 -3.96 -13.83
CA ILE A 188 -0.85 -5.06 -14.25
C ILE A 188 -1.56 -6.14 -15.06
N PHE A 189 -2.83 -6.44 -14.74
CA PHE A 189 -3.59 -7.53 -15.35
C PHE A 189 -4.54 -7.08 -16.45
N LYS A 190 -4.61 -5.77 -16.72
CA LYS A 190 -5.59 -5.17 -17.62
C LYS A 190 -4.97 -4.41 -18.78
N LEU A 191 -3.68 -4.12 -18.71
CA LEU A 191 -2.95 -3.44 -19.79
C LEU A 191 -2.49 -4.42 -20.87
N PRO A 192 -2.40 -3.96 -22.13
CA PRO A 192 -1.84 -4.76 -23.22
C PRO A 192 -0.33 -5.02 -23.04
N ASP A 193 0.41 -4.04 -22.55
CA ASP A 193 1.82 -4.15 -22.18
C ASP A 193 2.08 -3.39 -20.87
N THR A 194 2.79 -4.03 -19.95
CA THR A 194 3.09 -3.52 -18.60
C THR A 194 4.38 -2.69 -18.53
N LEU A 195 5.10 -2.57 -19.65
CA LEU A 195 6.37 -1.85 -19.81
C LEU A 195 7.51 -2.46 -18.99
N ASP A 196 8.56 -1.68 -18.70
CA ASP A 196 9.82 -2.19 -18.18
C ASP A 196 9.71 -2.64 -16.71
N TYR A 197 8.92 -1.94 -15.90
CA TYR A 197 8.65 -2.30 -14.50
C TYR A 197 7.19 -2.10 -14.10
N VAL A 198 6.73 -2.93 -13.17
CA VAL A 198 5.42 -2.80 -12.51
C VAL A 198 5.56 -2.33 -11.06
N ARG A 199 4.57 -1.59 -10.55
CA ARG A 199 4.55 -1.06 -9.16
C ARG A 199 3.37 -1.61 -8.35
N PRO A 200 3.36 -2.91 -8.05
CA PRO A 200 2.33 -3.50 -7.21
C PRO A 200 2.49 -2.98 -5.76
N GLY A 201 1.36 -2.58 -5.19
CA GLY A 201 1.22 -2.26 -3.76
C GLY A 201 0.23 -3.23 -3.14
N ILE A 202 -1.05 -2.83 -3.09
CA ILE A 202 -2.12 -3.61 -2.46
C ILE A 202 -2.23 -5.08 -2.93
N ALA A 203 -1.85 -5.37 -4.18
CA ALA A 203 -1.87 -6.73 -4.74
C ALA A 203 -0.88 -7.66 -4.00
N ILE A 204 0.30 -7.15 -3.64
CA ILE A 204 1.28 -7.91 -2.84
C ILE A 204 0.64 -8.39 -1.54
N TYR A 205 -0.18 -7.53 -0.92
CA TYR A 205 -0.77 -7.75 0.39
C TYR A 205 -2.14 -8.46 0.38
N GLY A 206 -2.66 -8.81 -0.80
CA GLY A 206 -3.96 -9.49 -0.89
C GLY A 206 -5.17 -8.62 -0.61
N GLY A 207 -5.04 -7.29 -0.65
CA GLY A 207 -6.13 -6.37 -0.32
C GLY A 207 -7.10 -6.08 -1.47
N ILE A 208 -7.03 -6.84 -2.57
CA ILE A 208 -7.90 -6.72 -3.75
C ILE A 208 -8.31 -8.11 -4.25
N GLU A 209 -9.36 -8.17 -5.06
CA GLU A 209 -9.89 -9.42 -5.58
C GLU A 209 -8.89 -10.22 -6.40
N GLY A 210 -8.98 -11.55 -6.27
CA GLY A 210 -8.08 -12.50 -6.91
C GLY A 210 -6.68 -12.59 -6.28
N PHE A 211 -6.42 -11.94 -5.15
CA PHE A 211 -5.18 -12.09 -4.39
C PHE A 211 -5.44 -12.63 -2.99
N GLU A 212 -4.44 -13.32 -2.45
CA GLU A 212 -4.49 -14.02 -1.17
C GLU A 212 -4.20 -13.06 -0.01
N PRO A 213 -5.11 -12.89 0.97
CA PRO A 213 -4.89 -12.00 2.11
C PRO A 213 -3.61 -12.35 2.87
N VAL A 214 -2.77 -11.35 3.12
CA VAL A 214 -1.49 -11.56 3.81
C VAL A 214 -1.60 -11.31 5.32
N MET A 215 -2.49 -10.41 5.75
CA MET A 215 -2.65 -10.04 7.15
C MET A 215 -3.90 -10.64 7.77
N SER A 216 -3.76 -11.20 8.97
CA SER A 216 -4.89 -11.52 9.86
C SER A 216 -4.69 -10.86 11.22
N LEU A 217 -5.78 -10.47 11.87
CA LEU A 217 -5.79 -9.88 13.20
C LEU A 217 -6.53 -10.78 14.18
N VAL A 218 -5.83 -11.20 15.22
CA VAL A 218 -6.38 -12.03 16.30
C VAL A 218 -6.27 -11.27 17.62
N ALA A 219 -7.41 -11.06 18.28
CA ALA A 219 -7.50 -10.38 19.56
C ALA A 219 -7.69 -11.40 20.69
N LYS A 220 -7.11 -11.13 21.87
CA LYS A 220 -7.22 -12.05 23.02
C LYS A 220 -8.37 -11.63 23.92
N ALA A 221 -9.02 -12.61 24.51
CA ALA A 221 -10.03 -12.35 25.53
C ALA A 221 -9.39 -11.71 26.77
N VAL A 222 -10.02 -10.64 27.24
CA VAL A 222 -9.69 -9.92 28.48
C VAL A 222 -10.62 -10.37 29.60
N SER A 223 -11.91 -10.50 29.29
CA SER A 223 -12.92 -10.95 30.25
C SER A 223 -14.11 -11.58 29.54
N VAL A 224 -14.74 -12.55 30.20
CA VAL A 224 -16.02 -13.13 29.77
C VAL A 224 -17.06 -12.74 30.81
N ARG A 225 -18.26 -12.33 30.36
CA ARG A 225 -19.38 -11.97 31.23
C ARG A 225 -20.65 -12.62 30.72
N GLU A 226 -21.55 -12.92 31.64
CA GLU A 226 -22.93 -13.27 31.33
C GLU A 226 -23.77 -12.00 31.49
N LEU A 227 -24.64 -11.73 30.52
CA LEU A 227 -25.58 -10.63 30.54
C LEU A 227 -26.98 -11.22 30.63
N ASP A 228 -27.77 -10.72 31.57
CA ASP A 228 -29.18 -11.08 31.66
C ASP A 228 -29.99 -10.37 30.57
N ALA A 229 -31.21 -10.84 30.34
CA ALA A 229 -32.13 -10.22 29.41
C ALA A 229 -32.36 -8.74 29.79
N LYS A 230 -32.41 -7.88 28.77
CA LYS A 230 -32.55 -6.41 28.82
C LYS A 230 -31.33 -5.65 29.36
N GLU A 231 -30.21 -6.31 29.59
CA GLU A 231 -28.94 -5.62 29.84
C GLU A 231 -28.30 -5.12 28.54
N GLY A 232 -27.62 -3.97 28.65
CA GLY A 232 -27.01 -3.28 27.50
C GLY A 232 -25.48 -3.26 27.55
N VAL A 233 -24.86 -3.22 26.38
CA VAL A 233 -23.39 -3.29 26.21
C VAL A 233 -22.80 -1.97 25.74
N GLY A 234 -21.70 -1.58 26.40
CA GLY A 234 -20.85 -0.47 25.97
C GLY A 234 -21.48 0.92 26.12
N TYR A 235 -20.84 1.92 25.49
CA TYR A 235 -21.27 3.31 25.57
C TYR A 235 -22.67 3.53 25.02
N ASN A 236 -23.50 4.21 25.80
CA ASN A 236 -24.91 4.51 25.50
C ASN A 236 -25.78 3.26 25.30
N LYS A 237 -25.31 2.06 25.68
CA LYS A 237 -26.05 0.80 25.59
C LYS A 237 -26.69 0.61 24.20
N THR A 238 -25.92 0.84 23.13
CA THR A 238 -26.43 0.76 21.74
C THR A 238 -26.80 -0.66 21.32
N PHE A 239 -26.34 -1.66 22.08
CA PHE A 239 -26.80 -3.04 22.00
C PHE A 239 -27.47 -3.40 23.31
N ILE A 240 -28.67 -4.00 23.25
CA ILE A 240 -29.41 -4.55 24.39
C ILE A 240 -29.82 -5.96 23.99
N SER A 241 -29.54 -6.94 24.83
CA SER A 241 -29.95 -8.32 24.58
C SER A 241 -31.38 -8.54 25.04
N ASP A 242 -32.19 -9.24 24.25
CA ASP A 242 -33.52 -9.70 24.69
C ASP A 242 -33.46 -11.02 25.46
N GLU A 243 -32.34 -11.73 25.38
CA GLU A 243 -32.12 -13.02 26.02
C GLU A 243 -30.87 -12.98 26.91
N LYS A 244 -30.74 -13.99 27.77
CA LYS A 244 -29.52 -14.19 28.55
C LYS A 244 -28.39 -14.67 27.64
N ILE A 245 -27.30 -13.92 27.53
CA ILE A 245 -26.18 -14.22 26.63
C ILE A 245 -24.82 -14.14 27.33
N LYS A 246 -23.82 -14.81 26.75
CA LYS A 246 -22.41 -14.59 27.11
C LYS A 246 -21.77 -13.60 26.14
N ILE A 247 -20.92 -12.74 26.67
CA ILE A 247 -20.09 -11.82 25.91
C ILE A 247 -18.63 -11.95 26.30
N THR A 248 -17.74 -11.72 25.33
CA THR A 248 -16.30 -11.65 25.56
C THR A 248 -15.82 -10.23 25.22
N THR A 249 -15.05 -9.62 26.11
CA THR A 249 -14.31 -8.39 25.81
C THR A 249 -12.92 -8.75 25.31
N VAL A 250 -12.50 -8.19 24.18
CA VAL A 250 -11.18 -8.39 23.58
C VAL A 250 -10.36 -7.11 23.53
N ASP A 251 -9.04 -7.25 23.58
CA ASP A 251 -8.05 -6.18 23.66
C ASP A 251 -7.67 -5.58 22.30
N VAL A 252 -8.70 -5.07 21.61
CA VAL A 252 -8.52 -4.27 20.40
C VAL A 252 -9.63 -3.23 20.30
N GLY A 253 -9.25 -1.99 19.99
CA GLY A 253 -10.20 -0.89 19.81
C GLY A 253 -9.87 0.02 18.63
N TYR A 254 -10.52 1.18 18.58
CA TYR A 254 -10.27 2.12 17.49
C TYR A 254 -8.89 2.80 17.54
N ALA A 255 -8.23 2.85 18.72
CA ALA A 255 -6.85 3.32 18.83
C ALA A 255 -5.84 2.34 18.22
N ASP A 256 -6.24 1.08 18.04
CA ASP A 256 -5.44 0.05 17.39
C ASP A 256 -5.61 0.02 15.86
N GLY A 257 -6.54 0.82 15.33
CA GLY A 257 -6.78 0.97 13.90
C GLY A 257 -8.08 0.32 13.40
N ILE A 258 -8.88 -0.28 14.28
CA ILE A 258 -10.22 -0.74 13.90
C ILE A 258 -11.11 0.47 13.59
N PRO A 259 -11.82 0.49 12.45
CA PRO A 259 -12.74 1.59 12.15
C PRO A 259 -13.80 1.73 13.24
N TRP A 260 -14.14 2.97 13.56
CA TRP A 260 -15.16 3.23 14.56
C TRP A 260 -16.54 2.75 14.08
N PHE A 261 -17.30 2.10 14.97
CA PHE A 261 -18.69 1.70 14.72
C PHE A 261 -19.58 1.89 15.94
N LYS A 262 -20.88 2.10 15.69
CA LYS A 262 -21.89 2.36 16.73
C LYS A 262 -22.64 1.12 17.21
N ASN A 263 -22.97 0.20 16.30
CA ASN A 263 -23.95 -0.88 16.53
C ASN A 263 -23.33 -2.29 16.40
N GLY A 264 -22.00 -2.41 16.48
CA GLY A 264 -21.29 -3.64 16.18
C GLY A 264 -20.88 -3.78 14.71
N CYS A 265 -20.18 -4.88 14.41
CA CYS A 265 -19.78 -5.27 13.06
C CYS A 265 -19.53 -6.79 13.01
N LYS A 266 -19.57 -7.38 11.81
CA LYS A 266 -19.25 -8.78 11.59
C LYS A 266 -17.74 -9.01 11.64
N LEU A 267 -17.31 -9.97 12.44
CA LEU A 267 -15.93 -10.47 12.50
C LEU A 267 -15.83 -11.83 11.80
N LYS A 268 -14.64 -12.43 11.75
CA LYS A 268 -14.47 -13.73 11.07
C LYS A 268 -15.25 -14.86 11.73
N ASN A 269 -15.14 -15.02 13.05
CA ASN A 269 -15.71 -16.15 13.79
C ASN A 269 -16.82 -15.75 14.79
N THR A 270 -17.17 -14.47 14.86
CA THR A 270 -18.22 -13.95 15.74
C THR A 270 -18.67 -12.56 15.26
N GLN A 271 -19.45 -11.85 16.08
CA GLN A 271 -19.91 -10.50 15.84
C GLN A 271 -19.53 -9.60 17.02
N ALA A 272 -19.01 -8.42 16.71
CA ALA A 272 -18.85 -7.33 17.66
C ALA A 272 -20.20 -6.68 17.93
N ILE A 273 -20.44 -6.26 19.16
CA ILE A 273 -21.71 -5.67 19.61
C ILE A 273 -21.49 -4.34 20.32
N GLY A 274 -22.50 -3.49 20.22
CA GLY A 274 -22.47 -2.14 20.80
C GLY A 274 -21.46 -1.22 20.12
N LYS A 275 -21.19 -0.09 20.78
CA LYS A 275 -20.21 0.89 20.30
C LYS A 275 -18.80 0.45 20.66
N ILE A 276 -17.87 0.49 19.70
CA ILE A 276 -16.45 0.21 19.96
C ILE A 276 -15.81 1.24 20.89
N SER A 277 -14.95 0.78 21.79
CA SER A 277 -14.16 1.61 22.70
C SER A 277 -12.75 1.87 22.17
N MET A 278 -12.00 2.75 22.85
CA MET A 278 -10.64 3.12 22.44
C MET A 278 -9.72 1.90 22.32
N ASP A 279 -9.73 1.04 23.34
CA ASP A 279 -8.78 -0.07 23.48
C ASP A 279 -9.45 -1.46 23.51
N TYR A 280 -10.80 -1.51 23.53
CA TYR A 280 -11.55 -2.75 23.72
C TYR A 280 -12.78 -2.86 22.83
N MET A 281 -13.15 -4.10 22.54
CA MET A 281 -14.35 -4.46 21.77
C MET A 281 -15.09 -5.60 22.47
N SER A 282 -16.42 -5.51 22.55
CA SER A 282 -17.26 -6.59 23.07
C SER A 282 -17.79 -7.44 21.92
N VAL A 283 -17.78 -8.77 22.08
CA VAL A 283 -18.25 -9.73 21.08
C VAL A 283 -19.22 -10.74 21.69
N ILE A 284 -20.11 -11.30 20.86
CA ILE A 284 -21.04 -12.35 21.28
C ILE A 284 -20.30 -13.68 21.50
N GLY A 285 -20.66 -14.38 22.57
CA GLY A 285 -20.16 -15.71 22.92
C GLY A 285 -18.98 -15.69 23.89
N GLU A 286 -18.56 -16.89 24.30
CA GLU A 286 -17.40 -17.14 25.14
C GLU A 286 -16.22 -17.57 24.27
N HIS A 287 -15.18 -16.73 24.22
CA HIS A 287 -14.00 -16.96 23.37
C HIS A 287 -12.73 -16.83 24.19
N LYS A 288 -11.70 -17.62 23.85
CA LYS A 288 -10.33 -17.40 24.34
C LYS A 288 -9.58 -16.39 23.46
N GLU A 289 -9.81 -16.49 22.16
CA GLU A 289 -9.27 -15.60 21.13
C GLU A 289 -10.35 -15.36 20.07
N VAL A 290 -10.32 -14.18 19.47
CA VAL A 290 -11.25 -13.77 18.41
C VAL A 290 -10.45 -13.42 17.18
N VAL A 291 -10.82 -14.03 16.05
CA VAL A 291 -10.26 -13.63 14.75
C VAL A 291 -11.09 -12.45 14.27
N VAL A 292 -10.53 -11.25 14.37
CA VAL A 292 -11.20 -10.02 13.91
C VAL A 292 -11.38 -10.11 12.40
N PHE A 293 -10.29 -10.39 11.68
CA PHE A 293 -10.30 -10.71 10.26
C PHE A 293 -9.12 -11.62 9.90
N ASP A 294 -9.35 -12.51 8.93
CA ASP A 294 -8.31 -13.23 8.19
C ASP A 294 -8.31 -12.87 6.69
N ASP A 295 -9.39 -12.23 6.23
CA ASP A 295 -9.49 -11.57 4.94
C ASP A 295 -10.00 -10.13 5.13
N ILE A 296 -9.16 -9.16 4.79
CA ILE A 296 -9.49 -7.75 4.88
C ILE A 296 -10.62 -7.33 3.93
N LYS A 297 -10.78 -8.04 2.79
CA LYS A 297 -11.81 -7.77 1.79
C LYS A 297 -13.21 -8.10 2.30
N GLU A 298 -13.32 -9.08 3.20
CA GLU A 298 -14.58 -9.36 3.89
C GLU A 298 -14.82 -8.38 5.03
N PHE A 299 -13.77 -8.04 5.79
CA PHE A 299 -13.91 -7.15 6.94
C PHE A 299 -14.28 -5.71 6.55
N VAL A 300 -13.73 -5.20 5.44
CA VAL A 300 -14.03 -3.84 4.97
C VAL A 300 -15.50 -3.64 4.63
N LYS A 301 -16.25 -4.70 4.26
CA LYS A 301 -17.69 -4.62 3.93
C LYS A 301 -18.56 -4.14 5.09
N ASN A 302 -18.05 -4.13 6.32
CA ASN A 302 -18.73 -3.56 7.47
C ASN A 302 -18.75 -2.01 7.47
N PHE A 303 -17.97 -1.37 6.60
CA PHE A 303 -17.67 0.05 6.67
C PHE A 303 -17.74 0.69 5.27
N ASP A 304 -18.07 1.98 5.24
CA ASP A 304 -18.01 2.78 4.01
C ASP A 304 -16.56 3.26 3.78
N THR A 305 -15.69 2.33 3.41
CA THR A 305 -14.26 2.57 3.17
C THR A 305 -13.66 1.48 2.27
N ILE A 306 -12.35 1.57 2.00
CA ILE A 306 -11.56 0.66 1.20
C ILE A 306 -10.54 -0.09 2.05
N THR A 307 -10.09 -1.26 1.58
CA THR A 307 -9.12 -2.12 2.30
C THR A 307 -7.84 -1.37 2.65
N TYR A 308 -7.38 -0.48 1.77
CA TYR A 308 -6.22 0.38 1.99
C TYR A 308 -6.30 1.16 3.29
N GLU A 309 -7.44 1.79 3.57
CA GLU A 309 -7.60 2.68 4.72
C GLU A 309 -7.52 1.91 6.03
N ILE A 310 -8.14 0.72 6.09
CA ILE A 310 -8.09 -0.12 7.30
C ILE A 310 -6.65 -0.60 7.53
N LEU A 311 -5.99 -1.13 6.49
CA LEU A 311 -4.65 -1.70 6.62
C LEU A 311 -3.61 -0.67 7.08
N VAL A 312 -3.56 0.51 6.47
CA VAL A 312 -2.55 1.54 6.81
C VAL A 312 -2.74 2.12 8.21
N LYS A 313 -3.95 2.03 8.78
CA LYS A 313 -4.26 2.52 10.13
C LYS A 313 -3.93 1.52 11.24
N MET A 314 -3.56 0.27 10.89
CA MET A 314 -3.17 -0.73 11.88
C MET A 314 -2.00 -0.23 12.74
N SER A 315 -2.26 -0.08 14.03
CA SER A 315 -1.33 0.55 14.97
C SER A 315 0.05 -0.12 14.98
N PRO A 316 1.15 0.65 15.03
CA PRO A 316 2.49 0.09 15.15
C PRO A 316 2.71 -0.64 16.49
N ARG A 317 1.85 -0.43 17.49
CA ARG A 317 1.92 -1.09 18.80
C ARG A 317 1.51 -2.56 18.74
N ILE A 318 0.68 -2.94 17.78
CA ILE A 318 0.25 -4.34 17.62
C ILE A 318 1.44 -5.15 17.09
N LYS A 319 1.78 -6.21 17.82
CA LYS A 319 2.87 -7.11 17.42
C LYS A 319 2.53 -7.78 16.09
N ARG A 320 3.49 -7.76 15.16
CA ARG A 320 3.41 -8.47 13.88
C ARG A 320 4.26 -9.74 13.95
N VAL A 321 3.67 -10.88 13.58
CA VAL A 321 4.30 -12.20 13.62
C VAL A 321 4.19 -12.85 12.24
N VAL A 322 5.32 -13.26 11.67
CA VAL A 322 5.32 -14.01 10.40
C VAL A 322 4.86 -15.44 10.68
N LYS A 323 3.92 -15.92 9.86
CA LYS A 323 3.44 -17.30 9.82
C LYS A 323 3.79 -17.95 8.49
#